data_AF-A0A1Q2TU55-F1
#
_entry.id   AF-A0A1Q2TU55-F1
#
_cell.length_a   1.000
_cell.length_b   1.000
_cell.length_c   1.000
_cell.angle_alpha   90.00
_cell.angle_beta   90.00
_cell.angle_gamma   90.00
#
_symmetry.space_group_name_H-M   'P 1'
#
loop_
_entity.id
_entity.type
_entity.pdbx_description
1 polymer ?
#
loop_
_entity_poly.entity_id
_entity_poly.type
_entity_poly.pdbx_seq_one_letter_code
_entity_poly.pdbx_strand_id
1 'polypeptide(L)'
;MTSVLLTAPVAIAQGQPQLSCDYFAPPEDPNLTPQMSCTLRFDAIETAGMDVPVPPSRYSLMMRRAEDHTQQIISTLFAESRPRGVLDLMVLGQNELAVAPLFNLRISEQDWQRNPNIRQWAKYYPEAASLLNLNPPPVASELEAAPTTPAPTPTAPAQPETPPAAPTLETTPLPLPPVTPMP
;
A
#
# COMPACT_ATOMS: atom_id res chain seq x y z
N MET A 1 23.60 18.50 -31.80
CA MET A 1 22.93 17.68 -30.76
C MET A 1 23.20 18.34 -29.44
N THR A 2 22.28 19.20 -28.98
CA THR A 2 22.49 20.04 -27.79
C THR A 2 21.86 19.33 -26.60
N SER A 3 22.69 18.69 -25.77
CA SER A 3 22.27 18.18 -24.47
C SER A 3 22.07 19.36 -23.53
N VAL A 4 20.83 19.61 -23.12
CA VAL A 4 20.52 20.56 -22.03
C VAL A 4 20.59 19.77 -20.73
N LEU A 5 21.74 19.78 -20.08
CA LEU A 5 21.88 19.34 -18.69
C LEU A 5 21.24 20.40 -17.81
N LEU A 6 19.98 20.16 -17.40
CA LEU A 6 19.33 20.94 -16.35
C LEU A 6 19.90 20.51 -14.99
N THR A 7 21.15 20.89 -14.72
CA THR A 7 21.75 20.69 -13.40
C THR A 7 21.28 21.82 -12.49
N ALA A 8 20.23 21.57 -11.71
CA ALA A 8 20.00 22.32 -10.48
C ALA A 8 20.99 21.80 -9.41
N PRO A 9 21.91 22.62 -8.88
CA PRO A 9 22.72 22.23 -7.74
C PRO A 9 21.86 22.33 -6.48
N VAL A 10 21.12 21.27 -6.14
CA VAL A 10 20.57 21.14 -4.80
C VAL A 10 21.62 20.45 -3.94
N ALA A 11 22.16 21.21 -2.99
CA ALA A 11 22.97 20.72 -1.90
C ALA A 11 22.32 19.46 -1.30
N ILE A 12 23.14 18.44 -1.04
CA ILE A 12 22.72 17.15 -0.50
C ILE A 12 22.21 17.34 0.94
N ALA A 13 20.97 17.79 1.07
CA ALA A 13 20.18 17.64 2.28
C ALA A 13 19.48 16.27 2.17
N GLN A 14 19.97 15.31 2.95
CA GLN A 14 19.32 14.02 3.15
C GLN A 14 17.86 14.27 3.56
N GLY A 15 16.91 14.00 2.66
CA GLY A 15 15.48 14.12 2.98
C GLY A 15 14.57 14.71 1.90
N GLN A 16 15.10 15.29 0.81
CA GLN A 16 14.26 15.69 -0.33
C GLN A 16 14.18 14.58 -1.39
N PRO A 17 13.00 14.35 -2.00
CA PRO A 17 12.86 13.38 -3.06
C PRO A 17 13.64 13.81 -4.30
N GLN A 18 14.32 12.84 -4.94
CA GLN A 18 15.17 13.08 -6.10
C GLN A 18 14.41 12.77 -7.38
N LEU A 19 14.18 13.78 -8.22
CA LEU A 19 13.57 13.65 -9.55
C LEU A 19 14.66 13.60 -10.63
N SER A 20 14.61 12.59 -11.49
CA SER A 20 15.46 12.47 -12.67
C SER A 20 14.59 12.18 -13.88
N CYS A 21 14.73 12.94 -14.97
CA CYS A 21 13.89 12.81 -16.17
C CYS A 21 14.74 12.70 -17.43
N ASP A 22 14.33 11.80 -18.32
CA ASP A 22 14.82 11.67 -19.68
C ASP A 22 13.72 12.11 -20.66
N TYR A 23 14.07 12.99 -21.59
CA TYR A 23 13.14 13.51 -22.59
C TYR A 23 13.41 12.84 -23.93
N PHE A 24 12.46 12.04 -24.41
CA PHE A 24 12.54 11.44 -25.73
C PHE A 24 11.80 12.33 -26.73
N ALA A 25 12.57 13.15 -27.46
CA ALA A 25 12.06 13.88 -28.60
C ALA A 25 11.79 12.89 -29.75
N PRO A 26 10.56 12.81 -30.28
CA PRO A 26 10.33 11.98 -31.44
C PRO A 26 11.14 12.54 -32.64
N PRO A 27 11.60 11.67 -33.56
CA PRO A 27 12.11 12.11 -34.85
C PRO A 27 11.04 12.98 -35.55
N GLU A 28 11.42 13.77 -36.56
CA GLU A 28 10.64 14.86 -37.21
C GLU A 28 9.26 14.48 -37.82
N ASP A 29 8.66 13.38 -37.40
CA ASP A 29 7.30 12.99 -37.67
C ASP A 29 6.30 13.75 -36.77
N PRO A 30 5.40 14.56 -37.35
CA PRO A 30 4.43 15.37 -36.61
C PRO A 30 3.31 14.55 -35.95
N ASN A 31 3.27 13.23 -36.14
CA ASN A 31 2.25 12.33 -35.57
C ASN A 31 2.70 11.71 -34.24
N LEU A 32 3.99 11.75 -33.90
CA LEU A 32 4.48 11.22 -32.62
C LEU A 32 4.34 12.26 -31.49
N THR A 33 3.71 11.84 -30.40
CA THR A 33 3.66 12.60 -29.15
C THR A 33 4.99 12.49 -28.40
N PRO A 34 5.57 13.61 -27.93
CA PRO A 34 6.76 13.55 -27.09
C PRO A 34 6.50 12.79 -25.79
N GLN A 35 7.51 12.04 -25.35
CA GLN A 35 7.44 11.25 -24.11
C GLN A 35 8.52 11.71 -23.12
N MET A 36 8.12 11.90 -21.88
CA MET A 36 9.00 12.20 -20.74
C MET A 36 9.01 10.99 -19.82
N SER A 37 10.18 10.39 -19.61
CA SER A 37 10.35 9.27 -18.67
C SER A 37 11.08 9.77 -17.44
N CYS A 38 10.41 9.80 -16.30
CA CYS A 38 10.95 10.30 -15.05
C CYS A 38 11.02 9.19 -13.99
N THR A 39 12.02 9.27 -13.13
CA THR A 39 12.13 8.47 -11.90
C THR A 39 12.19 9.43 -10.72
N LEU A 40 11.34 9.18 -9.73
CA LEU A 40 11.24 9.94 -8.50
C LEU A 40 11.56 9.04 -7.31
N ARG A 41 12.61 9.36 -6.56
CA ARG A 41 13.06 8.57 -5.40
C ARG A 41 12.68 9.25 -4.09
N PHE A 42 12.02 8.54 -3.20
CA PHE A 42 11.68 8.96 -1.85
C PHE A 42 12.49 8.18 -0.83
N ASP A 43 13.06 8.88 0.13
CA ASP A 43 13.68 8.26 1.31
C ASP A 43 12.65 8.09 2.43
N ALA A 44 12.70 6.95 3.11
CA ALA A 44 11.81 6.62 4.20
C ALA A 44 12.18 7.42 5.44
N ILE A 45 11.43 8.48 5.70
CA ILE A 45 11.62 9.34 6.87
C ILE A 45 11.60 8.54 8.18
N GLU A 46 12.56 8.80 9.05
CA GLU A 46 12.51 8.41 10.46
C GLU A 46 11.37 9.16 11.16
N THR A 47 10.40 8.43 11.68
CA THR A 47 9.23 9.00 12.39
C THR A 47 9.58 9.38 13.83
N ALA A 48 10.75 9.95 14.08
CA ALA A 48 11.12 10.43 15.40
C ALA A 48 10.34 11.72 15.70
N GLY A 49 9.29 11.63 16.53
CA GLY A 49 8.77 12.76 17.30
C GLY A 49 7.75 13.70 16.63
N MET A 50 6.90 13.23 15.71
CA MET A 50 5.78 14.05 15.20
C MET A 50 4.44 13.69 15.87
N ASP A 51 3.94 14.60 16.70
CA ASP A 51 2.56 14.65 17.23
C ASP A 51 1.60 15.07 16.10
N VAL A 52 1.40 14.17 15.14
CA VAL A 52 0.40 14.28 14.06
C VAL A 52 -0.44 13.02 14.18
N PRO A 53 -1.74 12.99 13.84
CA PRO A 53 -2.48 11.73 13.69
C PRO A 53 -1.70 10.77 12.77
N VAL A 54 -0.98 9.86 13.42
CA VAL A 54 0.08 9.05 12.81
C VAL A 54 -0.60 8.03 11.90
N PRO A 55 -0.22 7.93 10.62
CA PRO A 55 -0.71 6.82 9.81
C PRO A 55 -0.31 5.49 10.48
N PRO A 56 -1.12 4.43 10.30
CA PRO A 56 -0.96 3.18 11.05
C PRO A 56 0.39 2.48 10.83
N SER A 57 1.14 2.87 9.79
CA SER A 57 2.48 2.37 9.49
C SER A 57 3.39 3.41 8.83
N ARG A 58 4.70 3.23 9.00
CA ARG A 58 5.75 4.00 8.29
C ARG A 58 5.58 3.93 6.78
N TYR A 59 5.19 2.75 6.25
CA TYR A 59 4.87 2.58 4.85
C TYR A 59 3.72 3.49 4.38
N SER A 60 2.62 3.55 5.14
CA SER A 60 1.47 4.40 4.80
C SER A 60 1.83 5.89 4.81
N LEU A 61 2.71 6.33 5.72
CA LEU A 61 3.22 7.70 5.72
C LEU A 61 4.03 8.01 4.47
N MET A 62 4.96 7.12 4.13
CA MET A 62 5.82 7.26 2.95
C MET A 62 4.98 7.30 1.67
N MET A 63 3.99 6.40 1.55
CA MET A 63 3.05 6.38 0.43
C MET A 63 2.31 7.71 0.29
N ARG A 64 1.75 8.25 1.38
CA ARG A 64 1.03 9.52 1.34
C ARG A 64 1.93 10.68 0.87
N ARG A 65 3.16 10.77 1.40
CA ARG A 65 4.12 11.80 0.97
C ARG A 65 4.54 11.63 -0.48
N ALA A 66 4.76 10.38 -0.91
CA ALA A 66 5.11 10.07 -2.27
C ALA A 66 4.01 10.51 -3.24
N GLU A 67 2.75 10.27 -2.89
CA GLU A 67 1.59 10.71 -3.64
C GLU A 67 1.47 12.24 -3.71
N ASP A 68 1.48 12.91 -2.56
CA ASP A 68 1.33 14.37 -2.47
C ASP A 68 2.41 15.09 -3.29
N HIS A 69 3.65 14.61 -3.21
CA HIS A 69 4.77 15.24 -3.90
C HIS A 69 4.79 14.89 -5.40
N THR A 70 4.36 13.67 -5.76
CA THR A 70 4.19 13.30 -7.18
C THR A 70 3.14 14.19 -7.86
N GLN A 71 2.02 14.45 -7.19
CA GLN A 71 0.98 15.34 -7.72
C GLN A 71 1.50 16.77 -7.96
N GLN A 72 2.33 17.28 -7.07
CA GLN A 72 2.99 18.59 -7.25
C GLN A 72 3.94 18.58 -8.44
N ILE A 73 4.81 17.56 -8.54
CA ILE A 73 5.75 17.42 -9.65
C ILE A 73 5.04 17.35 -10.99
N ILE A 74 3.99 16.53 -11.12
CA ILE A 74 3.23 16.40 -12.38
C ILE A 74 2.64 17.76 -12.77
N SER A 75 2.08 18.50 -11.80
CA SER A 75 1.54 19.84 -12.04
C SER A 75 2.61 20.80 -12.55
N THR A 76 3.79 20.80 -11.96
CA THR A 76 4.93 21.63 -12.37
C THR A 76 5.45 21.23 -13.74
N LEU A 77 5.69 19.94 -13.98
CA LEU A 77 6.19 19.42 -15.25
C LEU A 77 5.26 19.78 -16.41
N PHE A 78 3.95 19.61 -16.24
CA PHE A 78 3.00 19.98 -17.29
C PHE A 78 2.87 21.50 -17.49
N ALA A 79 3.06 22.30 -16.44
CA ALA A 79 3.08 23.76 -16.56
C ALA A 79 4.31 24.29 -17.31
N GLU A 80 5.47 23.62 -17.16
CA GLU A 80 6.74 24.01 -17.80
C GLU A 80 6.94 23.37 -19.18
N SER A 81 6.34 22.20 -19.43
CA SER A 81 6.51 21.45 -20.67
C SER A 81 5.75 22.06 -21.86
N ARG A 82 6.29 21.87 -23.07
CA ARG A 82 5.58 22.22 -24.32
C ARG A 82 4.31 21.35 -24.41
N PRO A 83 3.14 21.91 -24.78
CA PRO A 83 1.89 21.18 -24.72
C PRO A 83 1.91 19.90 -25.57
N ARG A 84 1.28 18.82 -25.06
CA ARG A 84 1.07 17.49 -25.70
C ARG A 84 2.08 16.38 -25.37
N GLY A 85 2.74 16.44 -24.21
CA GLY A 85 3.59 15.34 -23.73
C GLY A 85 2.82 14.22 -23.02
N VAL A 86 3.34 12.99 -23.12
CA VAL A 86 3.01 11.89 -22.20
C VAL A 86 4.12 11.77 -21.17
N LEU A 87 3.76 11.74 -19.89
CA LEU A 87 4.66 11.50 -18.77
C LEU A 87 4.57 10.04 -18.33
N ASP A 88 5.69 9.35 -18.32
CA ASP A 88 5.90 8.06 -17.68
C ASP A 88 6.73 8.30 -16.41
N LEU A 89 6.17 8.02 -15.24
CA LEU A 89 6.82 8.29 -13.95
C LEU A 89 6.89 7.02 -13.12
N MET A 90 8.11 6.63 -12.76
CA MET A 90 8.40 5.57 -11.79
C MET A 90 8.72 6.19 -10.44
N VAL A 91 7.96 5.84 -9.40
CA VAL A 91 8.20 6.30 -8.03
C VAL A 91 8.82 5.17 -7.22
N LEU A 92 10.01 5.41 -6.70
CA LEU A 92 10.79 4.48 -5.90
C LEU A 92 10.83 4.93 -4.44
N GLY A 93 10.71 3.99 -3.52
CA GLY A 93 10.97 4.18 -2.11
C GLY A 93 12.33 3.61 -1.75
N GLN A 94 13.00 4.23 -0.80
CA GLN A 94 14.27 3.79 -0.25
C GLN A 94 14.18 3.76 1.27
N ASN A 95 14.66 2.69 1.88
CA ASN A 95 14.90 2.60 3.32
C ASN A 95 16.28 1.99 3.53
N GLU A 96 17.22 2.80 4.03
CA GLU A 96 18.64 2.41 4.16
C GLU A 96 19.21 1.89 2.83
N LEU A 97 19.53 0.59 2.76
CA LEU A 97 20.07 -0.10 1.59
C LEU A 97 19.00 -0.76 0.71
N ALA A 98 17.73 -0.75 1.12
CA ALA A 98 16.64 -1.32 0.37
C ALA A 98 15.99 -0.25 -0.53
N VAL A 99 15.75 -0.60 -1.81
CA VAL A 99 15.04 0.23 -2.78
C VAL A 99 13.98 -0.62 -3.46
N ALA A 100 12.75 -0.11 -3.53
CA ALA A 100 11.64 -0.80 -4.17
C ALA A 100 10.70 0.19 -4.89
N PRO A 101 10.06 -0.22 -5.99
CA PRO A 101 9.04 0.62 -6.63
C PRO A 101 7.82 0.73 -5.72
N LEU A 102 7.31 1.96 -5.52
CA LEU A 102 6.07 2.21 -4.77
C LEU A 102 4.86 2.19 -5.70
N PHE A 103 4.96 2.93 -6.79
CA PHE A 103 3.98 2.96 -7.86
C PHE A 103 4.61 3.51 -9.13
N ASN A 104 3.98 3.20 -10.27
CA ASN A 104 4.27 3.86 -11.52
C ASN A 104 2.99 4.43 -12.11
N LEU A 105 3.12 5.47 -12.93
CA LEU A 105 1.99 6.05 -13.66
C LEU A 105 2.44 6.48 -15.05
N ARG A 106 1.50 6.43 -15.98
CA ARG A 106 1.65 7.01 -17.31
C ARG A 106 0.44 7.88 -17.58
N ILE A 107 0.65 9.16 -17.88
CA ILE A 107 -0.42 10.14 -18.00
C ILE A 107 -0.10 11.19 -19.07
N SER A 108 -1.10 11.58 -19.85
CA SER A 108 -0.98 12.72 -20.77
C SER A 108 -1.37 14.03 -20.08
N GLU A 109 -0.87 15.16 -20.59
CA GLU A 109 -1.29 16.48 -20.10
C GLU A 109 -2.81 16.69 -20.18
N GLN A 110 -3.45 16.19 -21.25
CA GLN A 110 -4.90 16.30 -21.45
C GLN A 110 -5.68 15.52 -20.38
N ASP A 111 -5.20 14.32 -20.05
CA ASP A 111 -5.80 13.49 -18.99
C ASP A 111 -5.61 14.13 -17.61
N TRP A 112 -4.43 14.71 -17.36
CA TRP A 112 -4.15 15.42 -16.12
C TRP A 112 -5.05 16.65 -15.92
N GLN A 113 -5.25 17.44 -16.97
CA GLN A 113 -6.16 18.59 -16.93
C GLN A 113 -7.62 18.18 -16.68
N ARG A 114 -8.04 17.01 -17.19
CA ARG A 114 -9.39 16.47 -16.95
C ARG A 114 -9.55 15.94 -15.53
N ASN A 115 -8.54 15.25 -15.00
CA ASN A 115 -8.59 14.67 -13.67
C ASN A 115 -7.20 14.69 -13.00
N PRO A 116 -6.89 15.73 -12.21
CA PRO A 116 -5.61 15.89 -11.54
C PRO A 116 -5.53 15.05 -10.26
N ASN A 117 -5.85 13.77 -10.36
CA ASN A 117 -5.79 12.80 -9.28
C ASN A 117 -4.92 11.61 -9.72
N ILE A 118 -3.72 11.51 -9.14
CA ILE A 118 -2.75 10.48 -9.53
C ILE A 118 -3.24 9.05 -9.26
N ARG A 119 -4.14 8.86 -8.29
CA ARG A 119 -4.63 7.52 -7.90
C ARG A 119 -5.42 6.83 -9.00
N GLN A 120 -5.93 7.60 -9.96
CA GLN A 120 -6.66 7.08 -11.13
C GLN A 120 -5.72 6.47 -12.18
N TRP A 121 -4.45 6.87 -12.17
CA TRP A 121 -3.44 6.52 -13.18
C TRP A 121 -2.31 5.66 -12.60
N ALA A 122 -2.17 5.64 -11.28
CA ALA A 122 -1.13 4.93 -10.58
C ALA A 122 -1.42 3.42 -10.52
N LYS A 123 -0.38 2.65 -10.84
CA LYS A 123 -0.30 1.22 -10.53
C LYS A 123 0.62 1.05 -9.32
N TYR A 124 0.05 0.57 -8.24
CA TYR A 124 0.72 0.41 -6.95
C TYR A 124 1.38 -0.95 -6.80
N TYR A 125 2.53 -0.99 -6.12
CA TYR A 125 3.29 -2.20 -5.79
C TYR A 125 3.22 -2.45 -4.27
N PRO A 126 2.20 -3.17 -3.77
CA PRO A 126 2.02 -3.39 -2.34
C PRO A 126 3.18 -4.17 -1.68
N GLU A 127 3.89 -5.01 -2.43
CA GLU A 127 5.06 -5.76 -1.98
C GLU A 127 6.22 -4.86 -1.50
N ALA A 128 6.24 -3.59 -1.93
CA ALA A 128 7.26 -2.63 -1.55
C ALA A 128 7.35 -2.43 -0.03
N ALA A 129 6.24 -2.58 0.70
CA ALA A 129 6.24 -2.49 2.17
C ALA A 129 7.16 -3.53 2.82
N SER A 130 7.16 -4.76 2.29
CA SER A 130 7.99 -5.85 2.80
C SER A 130 9.43 -5.71 2.31
N LEU A 131 9.62 -5.34 1.03
CA LEU A 131 10.95 -5.14 0.45
C LEU A 131 11.73 -4.00 1.11
N LEU A 132 11.03 -2.97 1.58
CA LEU A 132 11.61 -1.83 2.30
C LEU A 132 11.65 -2.04 3.81
N ASN A 133 11.20 -3.20 4.30
CA ASN A 133 11.17 -3.52 5.73
C ASN A 133 10.37 -2.49 6.57
N LEU A 134 9.29 -1.95 5.98
CA LEU A 134 8.44 -0.90 6.57
C LEU A 134 7.08 -1.42 7.09
N ASN A 135 6.84 -2.73 6.99
CA ASN A 135 5.63 -3.34 7.50
C ASN A 135 5.66 -3.28 9.04
N PRO A 136 4.57 -2.87 9.71
CA PRO A 136 4.49 -3.04 11.15
C PRO A 136 4.63 -4.55 11.48
N PRO A 137 5.29 -4.91 12.60
CA PRO A 137 5.19 -6.28 13.09
C PRO A 137 3.70 -6.62 13.22
N PRO A 138 3.29 -7.86 12.90
CA PRO A 138 1.93 -8.27 13.17
C PRO A 138 1.69 -8.02 14.66
N VAL A 139 0.80 -7.08 14.97
CA VAL A 139 0.19 -7.01 16.29
C VAL A 139 -0.47 -8.37 16.44
N ALA A 140 0.15 -9.24 17.22
CA ALA A 140 -0.55 -10.37 17.77
C ALA A 140 -1.77 -9.76 18.47
N SER A 141 -2.94 -9.87 17.85
CA SER A 141 -4.15 -9.99 18.64
C SER A 141 -3.95 -11.28 19.39
N GLU A 142 -3.26 -11.18 20.52
CA GLU A 142 -3.46 -12.07 21.64
C GLU A 142 -4.93 -11.90 21.94
N LEU A 143 -5.70 -12.80 21.34
CA LEU A 143 -7.08 -13.03 21.67
C LEU A 143 -7.09 -13.10 23.19
N GLU A 144 -7.68 -12.10 23.80
CA GLU A 144 -8.02 -12.06 25.21
C GLU A 144 -8.98 -13.24 25.44
N ALA A 145 -8.44 -14.44 25.52
CA ALA A 145 -9.08 -15.59 26.11
C ALA A 145 -9.04 -15.33 27.60
N ALA A 146 -9.97 -14.49 28.06
CA ALA A 146 -10.27 -14.36 29.47
C ALA A 146 -10.48 -15.79 30.03
N PRO A 147 -9.78 -16.18 31.10
CA PRO A 147 -10.13 -17.39 31.81
C PRO A 147 -11.53 -17.18 32.40
N THR A 148 -12.54 -17.86 31.87
CA THR A 148 -13.82 -18.02 32.57
C THR A 148 -13.56 -18.80 33.83
N THR A 149 -13.41 -18.08 34.94
CA THR A 149 -13.48 -18.61 36.30
C THR A 149 -14.82 -19.34 36.48
N PRO A 150 -14.85 -20.60 36.94
CA PRO A 150 -16.09 -21.28 37.27
C PRO A 150 -16.75 -20.59 38.47
N ALA A 151 -18.00 -20.13 38.31
CA ALA A 151 -18.81 -19.65 39.41
C ALA A 151 -19.15 -20.83 40.37
N PRO A 152 -19.02 -20.67 41.70
CA PRO A 152 -19.40 -21.69 42.65
C PRO A 152 -20.93 -21.83 42.74
N THR A 153 -21.36 -23.09 42.62
CA THR A 153 -22.71 -23.63 42.85
C THR A 153 -23.30 -23.21 44.21
N PRO A 154 -24.54 -22.73 44.27
CA PRO A 154 -25.33 -22.69 45.50
C PRO A 154 -25.84 -24.08 45.90
N THR A 155 -25.51 -24.48 47.12
CA THR A 155 -25.87 -25.73 47.82
C THR A 155 -27.39 -25.96 47.95
N ALA A 156 -27.77 -27.23 47.84
CA ALA A 156 -29.10 -27.84 47.97
C ALA A 156 -29.76 -27.72 49.37
N PRO A 157 -31.05 -28.13 49.49
CA PRO A 157 -31.37 -29.17 50.49
C PRO A 157 -32.07 -30.44 49.93
N ALA A 158 -31.58 -31.59 50.41
CA ALA A 158 -32.06 -33.00 50.54
C ALA A 158 -33.55 -33.34 50.25
N GLN A 159 -34.04 -34.53 49.83
CA GLN A 159 -33.60 -35.96 49.72
C GLN A 159 -34.82 -36.77 49.10
N PRO A 160 -34.94 -38.12 49.07
CA PRO A 160 -34.08 -39.26 48.64
C PRO A 160 -34.81 -40.32 47.73
N GLU A 161 -34.08 -41.37 47.30
CA GLU A 161 -34.53 -42.71 46.81
C GLU A 161 -35.13 -42.76 45.38
N THR A 162 -34.94 -43.72 44.46
CA THR A 162 -34.27 -45.04 44.33
C THR A 162 -34.27 -45.36 42.80
N PRO A 163 -33.44 -46.29 42.27
CA PRO A 163 -33.29 -46.53 40.83
C PRO A 163 -34.33 -47.49 40.25
N PRO A 164 -34.79 -47.27 39.01
CA PRO A 164 -35.00 -48.39 38.09
C PRO A 164 -34.55 -48.14 36.63
N ALA A 165 -33.74 -49.09 36.14
CA ALA A 165 -33.71 -49.71 34.80
C ALA A 165 -34.18 -48.93 33.54
N ALA A 166 -33.22 -48.66 32.65
CA ALA A 166 -33.15 -48.97 31.19
C ALA A 166 -34.35 -48.65 30.23
N PRO A 167 -34.20 -48.87 28.91
CA PRO A 167 -33.64 -47.97 27.90
C PRO A 167 -34.71 -47.48 26.89
N THR A 168 -34.59 -46.27 26.34
CA THR A 168 -35.32 -45.88 25.11
C THR A 168 -34.44 -45.07 24.17
N LEU A 169 -34.31 -45.61 22.97
CA LEU A 169 -33.69 -45.08 21.76
C LEU A 169 -34.55 -43.96 21.16
N GLU A 170 -33.95 -42.80 20.86
CA GLU A 170 -34.41 -41.85 19.84
C GLU A 170 -33.15 -41.07 19.40
N THR A 171 -32.49 -41.40 18.29
CA THR A 171 -32.83 -41.09 16.88
C THR A 171 -33.07 -39.61 16.65
N THR A 172 -32.06 -38.89 16.13
CA THR A 172 -32.11 -38.23 14.79
C THR A 172 -30.84 -37.37 14.55
N PRO A 173 -30.30 -37.31 13.31
CA PRO A 173 -28.86 -37.29 13.06
C PRO A 173 -28.30 -35.93 12.57
N LEU A 174 -26.98 -35.77 12.73
CA LEU A 174 -26.17 -34.72 12.09
C LEU A 174 -26.10 -34.92 10.57
N PRO A 175 -26.12 -33.84 9.76
CA PRO A 175 -25.87 -33.92 8.32
C PRO A 175 -24.38 -34.16 8.02
N LEU A 176 -24.08 -35.23 7.27
CA LEU A 176 -22.77 -35.49 6.67
C LEU A 176 -22.70 -34.91 5.23
N PRO A 177 -21.51 -34.47 4.76
CA PRO A 177 -21.32 -33.93 3.42
C PRO A 177 -21.32 -35.02 2.32
N PRO A 178 -21.62 -34.65 1.05
CA PRO A 178 -21.69 -35.60 -0.07
C PRO A 178 -20.30 -36.06 -0.53
N VAL A 179 -20.13 -37.38 -0.69
CA VAL A 179 -18.97 -38.00 -1.35
C VAL A 179 -19.37 -38.37 -2.79
N THR A 180 -18.69 -37.77 -3.76
CA THR A 180 -18.80 -38.05 -5.19
C THR A 180 -18.06 -39.35 -5.55
N PRO A 181 -18.63 -40.25 -6.38
CA PRO A 181 -17.85 -41.32 -6.99
C PRO A 181 -17.41 -40.97 -8.44
N MET A 182 -16.15 -41.29 -8.73
CA MET A 182 -15.53 -41.52 -10.05
C MET A 182 -15.04 -42.97 -10.05
N PRO A 183 -14.70 -43.61 -11.20
CA PRO A 183 -14.92 -43.26 -12.60
C PRO A 183 -16.02 -44.09 -13.30
#